data_AF-A0A936MRL0-F1
#
_entry.id   AF-A0A936MRL0-F1
#
_cell.length_a   1.000
_cell.length_b   1.000
_cell.length_c   1.000
_cell.angle_alpha   90.00
_cell.angle_beta   90.00
_cell.angle_gamma   90.00
#
_symmetry.space_group_name_H-M   'P 1'
#
loop_
_entity.id
_entity.type
_entity.pdbx_description
1 polymer ?
#
loop_
_entity_poly.entity_id
_entity_poly.type
_entity_poly.pdbx_seq_one_letter_code
_entity_poly.pdbx_strand_id
1 'polypeptide(L)'
;MSSAPRRAVLLRAFFTAIALAFVLFVPSHAFAVGTVTLTTREPEESDGRWKLAFTINYGSKPHIAYIPMIFSFTPTMLYERSLTDQSPEKPVITRIPLQNQISMNESMDVGFSNAKGEIFTTTKFDFVIKRAKGFEAGEYDLKITRADDGATMGQVIKLKLKGENPIVDRRAIVFAGEKKKKKPEEKTEEKTEEKTEGEGSDASSASSDDASSASETPTEAPPATPPKQGGCGCRMADAPAGSSSALGLLLLGAAFAWRRRVRN
;
A
#
# COMPACT_ATOMS: atom_id res chain seq x y z
N MET A 1 14.41 70.10 8.05
CA MET A 1 13.95 68.70 8.29
C MET A 1 14.00 67.91 7.00
N SER A 2 14.28 66.60 7.00
CA SER A 2 14.03 65.71 5.84
C SER A 2 13.92 64.24 6.26
N SER A 3 12.72 63.68 6.16
CA SER A 3 12.40 62.29 6.55
C SER A 3 11.92 61.42 5.38
N ALA A 4 11.84 62.00 4.17
CA ALA A 4 11.27 61.38 2.98
C ALA A 4 11.87 60.02 2.54
N PRO A 5 13.21 59.82 2.45
CA PRO A 5 13.77 58.67 1.74
C PRO A 5 13.47 57.31 2.44
N ARG A 6 13.29 57.30 3.76
CA ARG A 6 12.99 56.07 4.50
C ARG A 6 11.62 55.48 4.16
N ARG A 7 10.61 56.32 3.88
CA ARG A 7 9.26 55.86 3.50
C ARG A 7 9.25 55.19 2.12
N ALA A 8 9.98 55.75 1.14
CA ALA A 8 10.08 55.18 -0.20
C ALA A 8 10.74 53.79 -0.21
N VAL A 9 11.79 53.58 0.60
CA VAL A 9 12.46 52.28 0.74
C VAL A 9 11.53 51.24 1.39
N LEU A 10 10.82 51.61 2.45
CA LEU A 10 9.88 50.70 3.12
C LEU A 10 8.70 50.29 2.22
N LEU A 11 8.14 51.23 1.46
CA LEU A 11 7.08 50.93 0.48
C LEU A 11 7.57 49.97 -0.61
N ARG A 12 8.77 50.18 -1.17
CA ARG A 12 9.36 49.26 -2.15
C ARG A 12 9.57 47.87 -1.56
N ALA A 13 10.12 47.77 -0.36
CA ALA A 13 10.32 46.49 0.33
C ALA A 13 8.98 45.75 0.57
N PHE A 14 7.94 46.48 0.98
CA PHE A 14 6.60 45.93 1.20
C PHE A 14 5.97 45.39 -0.09
N PHE A 15 6.00 46.16 -1.18
CA PHE A 15 5.48 45.69 -2.48
C PHE A 15 6.29 44.52 -3.05
N THR A 16 7.62 44.47 -2.87
CA THR A 16 8.42 43.29 -3.28
C THR A 16 8.11 42.06 -2.43
N ALA A 17 7.84 42.22 -1.13
CA ALA A 17 7.44 41.10 -0.27
C ALA A 17 6.04 40.57 -0.65
N ILE A 18 5.10 41.46 -0.98
CA ILE A 18 3.77 41.08 -1.49
C ILE A 18 3.88 40.36 -2.84
N ALA A 19 4.68 40.87 -3.78
CA ALA A 19 4.88 40.23 -5.07
C ALA A 19 5.51 38.82 -4.92
N LEU A 20 6.51 38.66 -4.04
CA LEU A 20 7.10 37.36 -3.73
C LEU A 20 6.08 36.41 -3.09
N ALA A 21 5.27 36.90 -2.15
CA ALA A 21 4.20 36.12 -1.54
C ALA A 21 3.17 35.68 -2.59
N PHE A 22 2.73 36.55 -3.49
CA PHE A 22 1.80 36.18 -4.56
C PHE A 22 2.38 35.10 -5.48
N VAL A 23 3.68 35.13 -5.80
CA VAL A 23 4.34 34.07 -6.60
C VAL A 23 4.43 32.74 -5.83
N LEU A 24 4.75 32.78 -4.52
CA LEU A 24 4.86 31.58 -3.69
C LEU A 24 3.52 30.97 -3.27
N PHE A 25 2.44 31.76 -3.30
CA PHE A 25 1.07 31.34 -2.95
C PHE A 25 0.13 31.30 -4.16
N VAL A 26 0.62 31.28 -5.41
CA VAL A 26 -0.23 30.86 -6.54
C VAL A 26 -0.64 29.40 -6.30
N PRO A 27 -1.94 29.07 -6.21
CA PRO A 27 -2.36 27.68 -6.11
C PRO A 27 -1.96 26.95 -7.40
N SER A 28 -1.08 25.97 -7.29
CA SER A 28 -0.73 25.06 -8.37
C SER A 28 -1.93 24.17 -8.68
N HIS A 29 -2.83 24.66 -9.51
CA HIS A 29 -4.00 23.92 -9.97
C HIS A 29 -3.55 22.61 -10.63
N ALA A 30 -3.80 21.50 -9.95
CA ALA A 30 -3.65 20.16 -10.51
C ALA A 30 -4.71 19.96 -11.59
N PHE A 31 -4.38 20.35 -12.83
CA PHE A 31 -5.24 20.18 -14.00
C PHE A 31 -5.46 18.69 -14.28
N ALA A 32 -6.52 18.14 -13.70
CA ALA A 32 -7.03 16.84 -14.06
C ALA A 32 -7.46 16.84 -15.53
N VAL A 33 -6.95 15.89 -16.31
CA VAL A 33 -7.34 15.74 -17.72
C VAL A 33 -8.64 14.95 -17.77
N GLY A 34 -9.63 15.48 -18.47
CA GLY A 34 -10.93 14.82 -18.61
C GLY A 34 -11.69 14.62 -17.29
N THR A 35 -12.65 13.71 -17.29
CA THR A 35 -13.41 13.30 -16.09
C THR A 35 -13.60 11.79 -16.05
N VAL A 36 -13.57 11.22 -14.85
CA VAL A 36 -13.89 9.81 -14.62
C VAL A 36 -15.11 9.73 -13.71
N THR A 37 -16.08 8.90 -14.09
CA THR A 37 -17.23 8.56 -13.26
C THR A 37 -17.30 7.05 -13.08
N LEU A 38 -17.59 6.61 -11.87
CA LEU A 38 -17.75 5.20 -11.50
C LEU A 38 -19.23 4.95 -11.22
N THR A 39 -19.84 3.99 -11.92
CA THR A 39 -21.28 3.69 -11.82
C THR A 39 -21.67 3.19 -10.43
N THR A 40 -20.82 2.38 -9.79
CA THR A 40 -21.09 1.80 -8.47
C THR A 40 -19.87 1.94 -7.58
N ARG A 41 -19.96 2.80 -6.55
CA ARG A 41 -18.87 3.03 -5.57
C ARG A 41 -18.73 1.92 -4.52
N GLU A 42 -19.77 1.10 -4.37
CA GLU A 42 -19.80 -0.04 -3.45
C GLU A 42 -20.05 -1.36 -4.20
N PRO A 43 -19.12 -1.84 -5.06
CA PRO A 43 -19.28 -3.11 -5.76
C PRO A 43 -19.29 -4.28 -4.77
N GLU A 44 -20.08 -5.30 -5.09
CA GLU A 44 -20.21 -6.53 -4.31
C GLU A 44 -19.30 -7.64 -4.88
N GLU A 45 -18.75 -8.47 -3.99
CA GLU A 45 -17.86 -9.57 -4.36
C GLU A 45 -18.64 -10.71 -5.00
N SER A 46 -18.18 -11.15 -6.18
CA SER A 46 -18.68 -12.32 -6.90
C SER A 46 -17.48 -13.18 -7.29
N ASP A 47 -17.44 -14.42 -6.81
CA ASP A 47 -16.41 -15.42 -7.09
C ASP A 47 -14.96 -14.94 -6.86
N GLY A 48 -14.75 -14.16 -5.80
CA GLY A 48 -13.46 -13.54 -5.47
C GLY A 48 -13.09 -12.34 -6.34
N ARG A 49 -14.08 -11.66 -6.95
CA ARG A 49 -13.89 -10.58 -7.92
C ARG A 49 -14.85 -9.42 -7.68
N TRP A 50 -14.42 -8.22 -8.03
CA TRP A 50 -15.25 -7.01 -8.05
C TRP A 50 -15.28 -6.42 -9.46
N LYS A 51 -16.48 -6.14 -9.96
CA LYS A 51 -16.70 -5.50 -11.28
C LYS A 51 -16.86 -4.00 -11.08
N LEU A 52 -16.06 -3.21 -11.79
CA LEU A 52 -16.03 -1.75 -11.73
C LEU A 52 -16.37 -1.18 -13.11
N ALA A 53 -17.60 -0.72 -13.28
CA ALA A 53 -18.05 -0.06 -14.50
C ALA A 53 -17.71 1.44 -14.45
N PHE A 54 -16.74 1.85 -15.27
CA PHE A 54 -16.34 3.25 -15.41
C PHE A 54 -16.95 3.86 -16.67
N THR A 55 -17.26 5.17 -16.61
CA THR A 55 -17.44 6.02 -17.77
C THR A 55 -16.36 7.11 -17.73
N ILE A 56 -15.44 7.06 -18.69
CA ILE A 56 -14.25 7.91 -18.77
C ILE A 56 -14.43 8.86 -19.96
N ASN A 57 -14.38 10.16 -19.71
CA ASN A 57 -14.35 11.20 -20.73
C ASN A 57 -12.95 11.80 -20.78
N TYR A 58 -12.29 11.74 -21.93
CA TYR A 58 -10.93 12.25 -22.14
C TYR A 58 -10.86 13.80 -22.16
N GLY A 59 -12.01 14.48 -22.28
CA GLY A 59 -12.13 15.95 -22.34
C GLY A 59 -11.90 16.53 -23.74
N SER A 60 -11.20 15.81 -24.61
CA SER A 60 -11.04 16.10 -26.04
C SER A 60 -11.15 14.80 -26.85
N LYS A 61 -11.02 14.87 -28.19
CA LYS A 61 -10.88 13.66 -29.00
C LYS A 61 -9.45 13.11 -28.84
N PRO A 62 -9.25 11.88 -28.33
CA PRO A 62 -7.91 11.33 -28.20
C PRO A 62 -7.27 11.02 -29.57
N HIS A 63 -5.95 11.01 -29.58
CA HIS A 63 -5.13 10.86 -30.79
C HIS A 63 -4.89 9.39 -31.19
N ILE A 64 -5.08 8.44 -30.27
CA ILE A 64 -4.97 6.99 -30.48
C ILE A 64 -6.28 6.33 -30.01
N ALA A 65 -6.65 5.22 -30.65
CA ALA A 65 -7.88 4.47 -30.40
C ALA A 65 -7.93 3.73 -29.05
N TYR A 66 -6.75 3.46 -28.46
CA TYR A 66 -6.55 2.83 -27.16
C TYR A 66 -5.51 3.65 -26.39
N ILE A 67 -5.71 3.84 -25.10
CA ILE A 67 -4.83 4.67 -24.26
C ILE A 67 -4.42 3.87 -23.03
N PRO A 68 -3.11 3.68 -22.79
CA PRO A 68 -2.64 2.98 -21.58
C PRO A 68 -2.90 3.85 -20.35
N MET A 69 -3.70 3.32 -19.42
CA MET A 69 -4.02 3.97 -18.15
C MET A 69 -3.60 3.09 -16.97
N ILE A 70 -2.97 3.73 -15.99
CA ILE A 70 -2.58 3.12 -14.72
C ILE A 70 -3.63 3.46 -13.68
N PHE A 71 -4.25 2.44 -13.11
CA PHE A 71 -5.22 2.52 -12.03
C PHE A 71 -4.47 2.23 -10.71
N SER A 72 -4.20 3.27 -9.94
CA SER A 72 -3.54 3.20 -8.64
C SER A 72 -4.56 3.12 -7.51
N PHE A 73 -4.61 1.98 -6.82
CA PHE A 73 -5.49 1.74 -5.68
C PHE A 73 -4.70 1.81 -4.38
N THR A 74 -4.92 2.85 -3.57
CA THR A 74 -4.32 2.97 -2.23
C THR A 74 -5.32 2.52 -1.17
N PRO A 75 -5.10 1.42 -0.42
CA PRO A 75 -6.00 1.03 0.65
C PRO A 75 -5.97 2.05 1.80
N THR A 76 -7.14 2.46 2.26
CA THR A 76 -7.34 3.50 3.30
C THR A 76 -8.04 2.97 4.55
N MET A 77 -8.92 1.97 4.44
CA MET A 77 -9.42 1.20 5.59
C MET A 77 -9.60 -0.27 5.23
N LEU A 78 -9.11 -1.17 6.08
CA LEU A 78 -9.36 -2.61 5.99
C LEU A 78 -10.62 -2.98 6.78
N TYR A 79 -11.46 -3.87 6.24
CA TYR A 79 -12.58 -4.45 6.97
C TYR A 79 -12.20 -5.86 7.44
N GLU A 80 -11.62 -5.96 8.64
CA GLU A 80 -11.24 -7.25 9.23
C GLU A 80 -12.48 -7.97 9.80
N ARG A 81 -12.57 -9.29 9.63
CA ARG A 81 -13.53 -10.14 10.35
C ARG A 81 -12.78 -10.87 11.45
N SER A 82 -12.98 -10.46 12.70
CA SER A 82 -12.27 -11.07 13.84
C SER A 82 -13.22 -11.93 14.68
N LEU A 83 -12.75 -13.12 15.07
CA LEU A 83 -13.41 -13.91 16.11
C LEU A 83 -12.89 -13.42 17.47
N THR A 84 -13.80 -13.15 18.41
CA THR A 84 -13.48 -12.56 19.71
C THR A 84 -14.07 -13.39 20.84
N ASP A 85 -13.51 -13.27 22.03
CA ASP A 85 -13.94 -14.01 23.23
C ASP A 85 -15.40 -13.71 23.62
N GLN A 86 -15.88 -12.49 23.33
CA GLN A 86 -17.27 -12.07 23.54
C GLN A 86 -18.24 -12.53 22.44
N SER A 87 -17.77 -13.14 21.35
CA SER A 87 -18.59 -13.65 20.24
C SER A 87 -17.90 -14.81 19.51
N PRO A 88 -17.79 -15.99 20.15
CA PRO A 88 -17.10 -17.15 19.61
C PRO A 88 -17.81 -17.82 18.40
N GLU A 89 -19.06 -17.44 18.11
CA GLU A 89 -19.84 -17.97 16.98
C GLU A 89 -19.94 -17.01 15.78
N LYS A 90 -19.71 -15.71 15.99
CA LYS A 90 -20.07 -14.65 15.02
C LYS A 90 -18.90 -13.68 14.82
N PRO A 91 -18.21 -13.72 13.68
CA PRO A 91 -17.11 -12.81 13.39
C PRO A 91 -17.55 -11.34 13.41
N VAL A 92 -16.86 -10.53 14.21
CA VAL A 92 -17.12 -9.09 14.34
C VAL A 92 -16.38 -8.35 13.23
N ILE A 93 -17.10 -7.53 12.45
CA ILE A 93 -16.51 -6.71 11.39
C ILE A 93 -15.89 -5.46 12.01
N THR A 94 -14.56 -5.41 12.05
CA THR A 94 -13.78 -4.28 12.59
C THR A 94 -13.22 -3.46 11.42
N ARG A 95 -13.44 -2.13 11.44
CA ARG A 95 -12.82 -1.22 10.47
C ARG A 95 -11.49 -0.71 11.02
N ILE A 96 -10.40 -1.05 10.36
CA ILE A 96 -9.05 -0.65 10.73
C ILE A 96 -8.58 0.43 9.74
N PRO A 97 -8.40 1.69 10.17
CA PRO A 97 -7.85 2.72 9.30
C PRO A 97 -6.38 2.44 8.99
N LEU A 98 -6.04 2.44 7.71
CA LEU A 98 -4.68 2.23 7.24
C LEU A 98 -4.04 3.56 6.84
N GLN A 99 -2.76 3.71 7.15
CA GLN A 99 -1.95 4.89 6.80
C GLN A 99 -0.68 4.44 6.08
N ASN A 100 -0.12 5.34 5.26
CA ASN A 100 1.16 5.14 4.55
C ASN A 100 1.24 3.85 3.73
N GLN A 101 0.11 3.39 3.18
CA GLN A 101 0.03 2.17 2.38
C GLN A 101 0.61 2.38 0.98
N ILE A 102 1.18 1.31 0.41
CA ILE A 102 1.67 1.29 -0.97
C ILE A 102 0.46 1.21 -1.92
N SER A 103 0.44 2.02 -2.97
CA SER A 103 -0.58 1.97 -4.00
C SER A 103 -0.39 0.75 -4.91
N MET A 104 -1.42 -0.09 -5.05
CA MET A 104 -1.45 -1.19 -6.00
C MET A 104 -1.74 -0.64 -7.40
N ASN A 105 -0.79 -0.77 -8.33
CA ASN A 105 -0.89 -0.19 -9.68
C ASN A 105 -1.27 -1.25 -10.72
N GLU A 106 -2.38 -1.02 -11.42
CA GLU A 106 -2.90 -1.87 -12.48
C GLU A 106 -2.89 -1.12 -13.82
N SER A 107 -2.05 -1.52 -14.76
CA SER A 107 -1.97 -0.95 -16.12
C SER A 107 -2.95 -1.63 -17.06
N MET A 108 -3.87 -0.88 -17.67
CA MET A 108 -4.87 -1.36 -18.63
C MET A 108 -5.04 -0.40 -19.80
N ASP A 109 -5.21 -0.94 -21.01
CA ASP A 109 -5.50 -0.15 -22.21
C ASP A 109 -7.00 0.16 -22.31
N VAL A 110 -7.34 1.45 -22.20
CA VAL A 110 -8.72 1.93 -22.29
C VAL A 110 -9.04 2.28 -23.74
N GLY A 111 -9.96 1.53 -24.35
CA GLY A 111 -10.42 1.75 -25.71
C GLY A 111 -11.41 2.93 -25.81
N PHE A 112 -11.10 3.89 -26.69
CA PHE A 112 -11.96 5.03 -27.05
C PHE A 112 -12.57 4.90 -28.45
N SER A 113 -12.30 3.80 -29.16
CA SER A 113 -12.88 3.51 -30.47
C SER A 113 -14.00 2.46 -30.41
N ASN A 114 -14.91 2.51 -31.39
CA ASN A 114 -15.83 1.40 -31.65
C ASN A 114 -15.27 0.43 -32.71
N ALA A 115 -16.00 -0.66 -32.98
CA ALA A 115 -15.63 -1.66 -33.99
C ALA A 115 -15.56 -1.14 -35.46
N LYS A 116 -15.92 0.12 -35.72
CA LYS A 116 -15.72 0.80 -37.02
C LYS A 116 -14.48 1.70 -37.05
N GLY A 117 -13.73 1.81 -35.95
CA GLY A 117 -12.60 2.73 -35.80
C GLY A 117 -12.99 4.17 -35.49
N GLU A 118 -14.27 4.47 -35.24
CA GLU A 118 -14.72 5.81 -34.86
C GLU A 118 -14.26 6.11 -33.42
N ILE A 119 -13.42 7.13 -33.24
CA ILE A 119 -12.86 7.53 -31.93
C ILE A 119 -13.76 8.56 -31.25
N PHE A 120 -14.24 8.24 -30.06
CA PHE A 120 -15.10 9.06 -29.22
C PHE A 120 -14.30 9.77 -28.11
N THR A 121 -14.83 10.88 -27.57
CA THR A 121 -14.27 11.56 -26.40
C THR A 121 -14.52 10.78 -25.10
N THR A 122 -15.60 9.99 -25.07
CA THR A 122 -16.11 9.31 -23.87
C THR A 122 -16.29 7.83 -24.16
N THR A 123 -15.83 6.98 -23.25
CA THR A 123 -15.95 5.53 -23.33
C THR A 123 -16.50 4.92 -22.05
N LYS A 124 -17.04 3.71 -22.15
CA LYS A 124 -17.44 2.87 -21.03
C LYS A 124 -16.45 1.71 -20.91
N PHE A 125 -15.91 1.50 -19.72
CA PHE A 125 -14.83 0.54 -19.47
C PHE A 125 -15.13 -0.26 -18.20
N ASP A 126 -15.27 -1.58 -18.36
CA ASP A 126 -15.49 -2.50 -17.24
C ASP A 126 -14.16 -3.12 -16.80
N PHE A 127 -13.73 -2.79 -15.59
CA PHE A 127 -12.52 -3.35 -14.97
C PHE A 127 -12.89 -4.42 -13.94
N VAL A 128 -12.10 -5.50 -13.84
CA VAL A 128 -12.37 -6.62 -12.93
C VAL A 128 -11.19 -6.86 -11.99
N ILE A 129 -11.34 -6.40 -10.75
CA ILE A 129 -10.40 -6.67 -9.66
C ILE A 129 -10.60 -8.12 -9.19
N LYS A 130 -9.52 -8.78 -8.76
CA LYS A 130 -9.54 -10.15 -8.20
C LYS A 130 -8.83 -10.17 -6.85
N ARG A 131 -9.42 -10.85 -5.85
CA ARG A 131 -8.81 -11.09 -4.53
C ARG A 131 -7.43 -11.73 -4.63
N ALA A 132 -7.23 -12.63 -5.61
CA ALA A 132 -5.96 -13.27 -5.92
C ALA A 132 -4.81 -12.32 -6.32
N LYS A 133 -5.07 -11.02 -6.56
CA LYS A 133 -4.03 -9.99 -6.76
C LYS A 133 -3.64 -9.24 -5.46
N GLY A 134 -4.14 -9.66 -4.29
CA GLY A 134 -3.90 -8.99 -3.01
C GLY A 134 -4.93 -7.89 -2.67
N PHE A 135 -6.10 -7.90 -3.31
CA PHE A 135 -7.20 -6.99 -2.99
C PHE A 135 -8.14 -7.63 -1.95
N GLU A 136 -8.61 -6.82 -1.00
CA GLU A 136 -9.44 -7.26 0.11
C GLU A 136 -10.68 -6.36 0.25
N ALA A 137 -11.67 -6.79 1.06
CA ALA A 137 -12.82 -5.95 1.38
C ALA A 137 -12.40 -4.79 2.29
N GLY A 138 -12.81 -3.57 1.93
CA GLY A 138 -12.32 -2.34 2.55
C GLY A 138 -12.54 -1.10 1.68
N GLU A 139 -11.96 0.02 2.11
CA GLU A 139 -12.02 1.30 1.41
C GLU A 139 -10.67 1.64 0.76
N TYR A 140 -10.71 2.10 -0.48
CA TYR A 140 -9.56 2.39 -1.33
C TYR A 140 -9.73 3.76 -1.99
N ASP A 141 -8.66 4.55 -2.02
CA ASP A 141 -8.58 5.76 -2.84
C ASP A 141 -8.01 5.36 -4.21
N LEU A 142 -8.84 5.45 -5.25
CA LEU A 142 -8.47 5.17 -6.64
C LEU A 142 -8.03 6.46 -7.35
N LYS A 143 -6.78 6.51 -7.77
CA LYS A 143 -6.23 7.51 -8.69
C LYS A 143 -5.99 6.87 -10.06
N ILE A 144 -6.37 7.54 -11.14
CA ILE A 144 -6.10 7.08 -12.51
C ILE A 144 -5.12 8.04 -13.17
N THR A 145 -4.08 7.52 -13.81
CA THR A 145 -3.06 8.30 -14.52
C THR A 145 -2.79 7.70 -15.90
N ARG A 146 -2.71 8.53 -16.94
CA ARG A 146 -2.28 8.09 -18.28
C ARG A 146 -0.79 7.72 -18.24
N ALA A 147 -0.41 6.59 -18.85
CA ALA A 147 0.95 6.08 -18.77
C ALA A 147 1.96 6.95 -19.54
N ASP A 148 1.56 7.55 -20.67
CA ASP A 148 2.46 8.32 -21.54
C ASP A 148 2.96 9.61 -20.89
N ASP A 149 2.05 10.44 -20.38
CA ASP A 149 2.36 11.79 -19.84
C ASP A 149 2.37 11.84 -18.29
N GLY A 150 1.99 10.75 -17.61
CA GLY A 150 1.75 10.73 -16.16
C GLY A 150 0.53 11.56 -15.69
N ALA A 151 -0.20 12.20 -16.62
CA ALA A 151 -1.33 13.07 -16.34
C ALA A 151 -2.45 12.35 -15.57
N THR A 152 -2.96 12.96 -14.50
CA THR A 152 -4.04 12.38 -13.68
C THR A 152 -5.38 12.62 -14.35
N MET A 153 -6.18 11.55 -14.48
CA MET A 153 -7.50 11.58 -15.12
C MET A 153 -8.60 11.80 -14.07
N GLY A 154 -9.30 12.92 -14.16
CA GLY A 154 -10.34 13.30 -13.19
C GLY A 154 -9.86 13.47 -11.74
N GLN A 155 -10.76 13.24 -10.78
CA GLN A 155 -10.49 13.32 -9.33
C GLN A 155 -10.23 11.92 -8.74
N VAL A 156 -9.58 11.87 -7.58
CA VAL A 156 -9.42 10.62 -6.81
C VAL A 156 -10.79 10.11 -6.36
N ILE A 157 -11.13 8.88 -6.70
CA ILE A 157 -12.43 8.26 -6.42
C ILE A 157 -12.31 7.39 -5.17
N LYS A 158 -13.10 7.68 -4.14
CA LYS A 158 -13.27 6.77 -2.99
C LYS A 158 -14.11 5.57 -3.39
N LEU A 159 -13.53 4.38 -3.29
CA LEU A 159 -14.10 3.09 -3.63
C LEU A 159 -14.21 2.23 -2.36
N LYS A 160 -15.29 1.45 -2.22
CA LYS A 160 -15.52 0.58 -1.07
C LYS A 160 -15.88 -0.83 -1.53
N LEU A 161 -14.90 -1.73 -1.51
CA LEU A 161 -15.09 -3.12 -1.89
C LEU A 161 -15.88 -3.85 -0.79
N LYS A 162 -17.13 -4.22 -1.06
CA LYS A 162 -17.91 -5.11 -0.19
C LYS A 162 -17.51 -6.55 -0.48
N GLY A 163 -17.18 -7.32 0.55
CA GLY A 163 -16.77 -8.71 0.39
C GLY A 163 -16.51 -9.38 1.72
N GLU A 164 -16.27 -10.69 1.69
CA GLU A 164 -16.00 -11.49 2.89
C GLU A 164 -14.49 -11.76 3.01
N ASN A 165 -13.82 -10.97 3.84
CA ASN A 165 -12.42 -11.22 4.20
C ASN A 165 -12.27 -12.50 5.05
N PRO A 166 -11.10 -13.14 5.05
CA PRO A 166 -10.81 -14.28 5.91
C PRO A 166 -11.02 -13.93 7.38
N ILE A 167 -11.46 -14.92 8.17
CA ILE A 167 -11.69 -14.74 9.61
C ILE A 167 -10.35 -14.86 10.34
N VAL A 168 -9.99 -13.81 11.07
CA VAL A 168 -8.81 -13.78 11.94
C VAL A 168 -9.24 -14.17 13.36
N ASP A 169 -8.64 -15.19 13.95
CA ASP A 169 -8.87 -15.48 15.37
C ASP A 169 -8.10 -14.49 16.24
N ARG A 170 -8.82 -13.72 17.06
CA ARG A 170 -8.27 -12.79 18.06
C ARG A 170 -8.70 -13.16 19.48
N ARG A 171 -9.17 -14.38 19.73
CA ARG A 171 -9.45 -14.89 21.08
C ARG A 171 -8.16 -14.86 21.90
N ALA A 172 -8.27 -14.45 23.16
CA ALA A 172 -7.10 -14.36 24.03
C ALA A 172 -6.59 -15.76 24.37
N ILE A 173 -5.31 -16.03 24.09
CA ILE A 173 -4.64 -17.20 24.67
C ILE A 173 -4.42 -16.92 26.15
N VAL A 174 -5.43 -17.23 26.95
CA VAL A 174 -5.34 -17.17 28.41
C VAL A 174 -4.41 -18.28 28.86
N PHE A 175 -3.12 -17.95 28.95
CA PHE A 175 -2.12 -18.76 29.64
C PHE A 175 -2.45 -18.79 31.13
N ALA A 176 -3.43 -19.61 31.50
CA ALA A 176 -3.70 -20.05 32.86
C ALA A 176 -2.57 -20.99 33.29
N GLY A 177 -1.37 -20.43 33.41
CA GLY A 177 -0.18 -21.14 33.88
C GLY A 177 -0.51 -21.82 35.20
N GLU A 178 -0.37 -23.14 35.21
CA GLU A 178 -0.83 -23.97 36.33
C GLU A 178 -0.24 -23.42 37.63
N LYS A 179 -1.12 -22.94 38.52
CA LYS A 179 -0.72 -22.49 39.86
C LYS A 179 -0.25 -23.71 40.63
N LYS A 180 1.04 -24.02 40.46
CA LYS A 180 1.78 -25.15 41.03
C LYS A 180 1.39 -25.29 42.49
N LYS A 181 0.48 -26.24 42.78
CA LYS A 181 -0.11 -26.41 44.11
C LYS A 181 1.06 -26.59 45.08
N LYS A 182 1.12 -25.75 46.13
CA LYS A 182 2.06 -25.96 47.23
C LYS A 182 1.77 -27.34 47.81
N LYS A 183 2.68 -28.28 47.58
CA LYS A 183 2.64 -29.64 48.09
C LYS A 183 3.18 -29.61 49.52
N PRO A 184 2.38 -29.90 50.57
CA PRO A 184 2.91 -30.28 51.86
C PRO A 184 3.53 -31.67 51.73
N GLU A 185 4.64 -31.91 52.43
CA GLU A 185 5.26 -33.23 52.52
C GLU A 185 5.05 -33.80 53.91
N GLU A 186 4.59 -35.04 54.01
CA GLU A 186 5.19 -36.17 54.74
C GLU A 186 4.27 -37.42 54.55
N LYS A 187 4.77 -38.50 53.94
CA LYS A 187 5.31 -39.76 54.53
C LYS A 187 4.20 -40.68 55.11
N THR A 188 3.77 -41.77 54.43
CA THR A 188 4.30 -43.16 54.45
C THR A 188 4.11 -43.88 55.81
N GLU A 189 4.03 -45.21 55.98
CA GLU A 189 4.44 -46.46 55.27
C GLU A 189 3.34 -47.56 55.50
N GLU A 190 3.22 -48.74 54.82
CA GLU A 190 3.73 -49.34 53.57
C GLU A 190 2.91 -50.63 53.20
N LYS A 191 3.05 -51.15 51.95
CA LYS A 191 2.74 -52.56 51.47
C LYS A 191 1.27 -53.07 51.55
N THR A 192 0.84 -54.14 50.84
CA THR A 192 1.56 -55.30 50.25
C THR A 192 1.02 -55.74 48.86
N GLU A 193 1.90 -56.44 48.13
CA GLU A 193 1.79 -57.26 46.90
C GLU A 193 0.55 -58.22 46.83
N GLU A 194 0.15 -58.83 45.69
CA GLU A 194 0.93 -59.63 44.70
C GLU A 194 0.43 -59.65 43.23
N LYS A 195 1.42 -59.83 42.33
CA LYS A 195 1.51 -60.67 41.08
C LYS A 195 0.43 -60.57 39.98
N THR A 196 0.79 -60.35 38.70
CA THR A 196 1.38 -61.27 37.67
C THR A 196 0.49 -62.48 37.33
N GLU A 197 0.42 -63.03 36.10
CA GLU A 197 1.19 -62.87 34.85
C GLU A 197 0.30 -63.31 33.66
N GLY A 198 0.68 -63.09 32.39
CA GLY A 198 -0.04 -63.69 31.24
C GLY A 198 0.19 -63.00 29.88
N GLU A 199 0.89 -63.67 28.97
CA GLU A 199 1.34 -63.13 27.68
C GLU A 199 0.83 -63.96 26.48
N GLY A 200 0.62 -63.28 25.34
CA GLY A 200 0.43 -63.87 24.01
C GLY A 200 -0.94 -64.48 23.67
N SER A 201 -1.21 -64.94 22.44
CA SER A 201 -0.63 -64.57 21.12
C SER A 201 -1.23 -65.48 20.02
N ASP A 202 -1.93 -64.92 19.03
CA ASP A 202 -2.23 -65.52 17.71
C ASP A 202 -3.00 -64.44 16.89
N ALA A 203 -2.82 -64.16 15.59
CA ALA A 203 -2.35 -64.92 14.41
C ALA A 203 -3.32 -66.03 13.96
N SER A 204 -3.57 -66.31 12.67
CA SER A 204 -3.18 -65.70 11.38
C SER A 204 -4.46 -65.46 10.53
N SER A 205 -4.52 -64.64 9.49
CA SER A 205 -3.89 -64.81 8.17
C SER A 205 -3.98 -63.48 7.36
N ALA A 206 -3.02 -63.03 6.54
CA ALA A 206 -2.34 -63.68 5.39
C ALA A 206 -3.31 -63.98 4.24
N SER A 207 -3.04 -63.67 2.96
CA SER A 207 -1.97 -62.87 2.29
C SER A 207 -2.57 -62.34 0.96
N SER A 208 -1.95 -61.64 0.00
CA SER A 208 -0.56 -61.51 -0.50
C SER A 208 -0.39 -60.15 -1.21
N ASP A 209 0.77 -59.47 -1.13
CA ASP A 209 2.01 -59.63 -1.91
C ASP A 209 1.92 -59.24 -3.40
N ASP A 210 2.41 -58.04 -3.74
CA ASP A 210 3.71 -57.81 -4.43
C ASP A 210 4.09 -56.33 -4.15
N ALA A 211 5.25 -55.98 -3.57
CA ALA A 211 6.61 -55.95 -4.14
C ALA A 211 6.73 -55.00 -5.37
N SER A 212 7.77 -54.20 -5.57
CA SER A 212 9.02 -53.90 -4.82
C SER A 212 9.49 -52.48 -5.24
N SER A 213 10.47 -51.75 -4.66
CA SER A 213 11.57 -52.08 -3.73
C SER A 213 11.96 -50.88 -2.85
N ALA A 214 12.80 -51.18 -1.86
CA ALA A 214 13.69 -50.31 -1.09
C ALA A 214 14.56 -49.34 -1.97
N SER A 215 15.31 -48.36 -1.42
CA SER A 215 15.76 -48.25 -0.03
C SER A 215 16.01 -46.81 0.48
N GLU A 216 15.96 -46.70 1.82
CA GLU A 216 16.76 -45.86 2.74
C GLU A 216 17.11 -44.40 2.38
N THR A 217 16.61 -43.49 3.21
CA THR A 217 17.27 -42.22 3.54
C THR A 217 18.51 -42.46 4.41
N PRO A 218 19.52 -41.57 4.37
CA PRO A 218 19.58 -40.62 5.50
C PRO A 218 19.96 -39.18 5.12
N THR A 219 19.28 -38.24 5.78
CA THR A 219 19.76 -36.94 6.29
C THR A 219 20.98 -36.29 5.61
N GLU A 220 20.72 -35.30 4.74
CA GLU A 220 21.64 -34.18 4.53
C GLU A 220 20.88 -32.84 4.65
N ALA A 221 21.39 -31.93 5.47
CA ALA A 221 20.76 -30.64 5.73
C ALA A 221 21.22 -29.60 4.68
N PRO A 222 20.36 -28.64 4.26
CA PRO A 222 20.73 -27.65 3.25
C PRO A 222 21.93 -26.80 3.73
N PRO A 223 22.96 -26.60 2.90
CA PRO A 223 24.19 -25.93 3.33
C PRO A 223 23.94 -24.47 3.71
N ALA A 224 24.49 -24.06 4.86
CA ALA A 224 24.29 -22.72 5.41
C ALA A 224 24.88 -21.65 4.47
N THR A 225 24.02 -20.83 3.88
CA THR A 225 24.45 -19.69 3.05
C THR A 225 25.21 -18.67 3.91
N PRO A 226 26.46 -18.30 3.57
CA PRO A 226 27.24 -17.36 4.37
C PRO A 226 26.60 -15.96 4.37
N PRO A 227 26.71 -15.20 5.48
CA PRO A 227 26.11 -13.88 5.59
C PRO A 227 26.78 -12.90 4.59
N LYS A 228 25.97 -12.20 3.79
CA LYS A 228 26.46 -11.13 2.91
C LYS A 228 26.87 -9.91 3.73
N GLN A 229 28.14 -9.90 4.10
CA GLN A 229 28.78 -8.89 4.95
C GLN A 229 29.36 -7.75 4.11
N GLY A 230 29.06 -6.51 4.50
CA GLY A 230 29.61 -5.30 3.89
C GLY A 230 28.94 -4.87 2.57
N GLY A 231 29.12 -3.63 2.12
CA GLY A 231 29.96 -2.58 2.75
C GLY A 231 30.61 -1.60 1.77
N CYS A 232 30.16 -1.54 0.52
CA CYS A 232 30.61 -0.56 -0.48
C CYS A 232 29.43 -0.15 -1.37
N GLY A 233 29.30 1.11 -1.80
CA GLY A 233 30.11 2.27 -1.42
C GLY A 233 29.56 3.56 -2.05
N CYS A 234 29.90 4.72 -1.47
CA CYS A 234 29.42 6.01 -1.96
C CYS A 234 30.00 6.34 -3.34
N ARG A 235 29.24 6.07 -4.41
CA ARG A 235 29.46 6.69 -5.72
C ARG A 235 28.87 8.10 -5.68
N MET A 236 29.70 9.11 -5.47
CA MET A 236 29.35 10.46 -5.88
C MET A 236 29.08 10.45 -7.39
N ALA A 237 27.93 10.96 -7.81
CA ALA A 237 27.69 11.28 -9.21
C ALA A 237 28.29 12.66 -9.48
N ASP A 238 29.21 12.75 -10.43
CA ASP A 238 29.78 14.03 -10.85
C ASP A 238 28.71 14.97 -11.39
N ALA A 239 28.88 16.26 -11.11
CA ALA A 239 27.94 17.30 -11.53
C ALA A 239 28.27 17.78 -12.96
N PRO A 240 27.42 17.54 -13.98
CA PRO A 240 27.55 18.23 -15.26
C PRO A 240 27.23 19.71 -15.07
N ALA A 241 28.15 20.59 -15.46
CA ALA A 241 28.01 22.04 -15.27
C ALA A 241 26.95 22.65 -16.22
N GLY A 242 25.69 22.66 -15.78
CA GLY A 242 24.55 23.27 -16.48
C GLY A 242 24.23 24.68 -15.99
N SER A 243 24.50 25.70 -16.81
CA SER A 243 24.22 27.11 -16.47
C SER A 243 22.72 27.43 -16.39
N SER A 244 22.29 28.11 -15.31
CA SER A 244 21.11 29.04 -15.29
C SER A 244 20.94 29.80 -13.97
N SER A 245 21.32 29.21 -12.82
CA SER A 245 20.91 29.70 -11.48
C SER A 245 21.60 30.99 -10.97
N ALA A 246 22.54 31.56 -11.71
CA ALA A 246 23.48 32.57 -11.20
C ALA A 246 22.85 33.97 -10.92
N LEU A 247 21.72 34.31 -11.54
CA LEU A 247 21.14 35.65 -11.47
C LEU A 247 20.53 36.02 -10.10
N GLY A 248 20.10 35.04 -9.29
CA GLY A 248 19.46 35.30 -8.00
C GLY A 248 20.41 35.85 -6.92
N LEU A 249 21.66 35.36 -6.89
CA LEU A 249 22.60 35.68 -5.81
C LEU A 249 23.26 37.07 -5.95
N LEU A 250 23.39 37.60 -7.17
CA LEU A 250 23.96 38.93 -7.40
C LEU A 250 23.13 40.07 -6.78
N LEU A 251 21.79 39.94 -6.79
CA LEU A 251 20.89 40.94 -6.21
C LEU A 251 20.97 41.00 -4.67
N LEU A 252 21.20 39.87 -4.01
CA LEU A 252 21.43 39.81 -2.56
C LEU A 252 22.81 40.39 -2.16
N GLY A 253 23.85 40.14 -2.95
CA GLY A 253 25.19 40.69 -2.72
C GLY A 253 25.22 42.23 -2.78
N ALA A 254 24.57 42.82 -3.79
CA ALA A 254 24.52 44.28 -3.97
C ALA A 254 23.89 45.01 -2.77
N ALA A 255 22.84 44.44 -2.16
CA ALA A 255 22.15 45.03 -1.02
C ALA A 255 23.04 45.14 0.24
N PHE A 256 23.93 44.17 0.46
CA PHE A 256 24.88 44.20 1.59
C PHE A 256 26.05 45.16 1.34
N ALA A 257 26.57 45.24 0.11
CA ALA A 257 27.67 46.13 -0.25
C ALA A 257 27.30 47.61 -0.03
N TRP A 258 26.11 48.03 -0.47
CA TRP A 258 25.67 49.43 -0.32
C TRP A 258 25.48 49.82 1.15
N ARG A 259 25.01 48.87 2.00
CA ARG A 259 24.77 49.09 3.43
C ARG A 259 26.04 49.37 4.25
N ARG A 260 27.24 49.02 3.74
CA ARG A 260 28.53 49.39 4.35
C ARG A 260 29.04 50.78 3.93
N ARG A 261 28.69 51.27 2.73
CA ARG A 261 29.11 52.62 2.24
C ARG A 261 28.33 53.80 2.83
N VAL A 262 27.29 53.56 3.61
CA VAL A 262 26.46 54.62 4.24
C VAL A 262 26.67 54.63 5.77
N ARG A 263 27.84 54.18 6.23
CA ARG A 263 28.16 54.07 7.67
C ARG A 263 29.63 54.31 8.06
N ASN A 264 30.44 54.70 7.08
CA ASN A 264 31.71 55.42 7.23
C ASN A 264 31.54 56.76 6.50
#